data_AF-A0A495J071-F1
#
_entry.id   AF-A0A495J071-F1
#
_cell.length_a   1.000
_cell.length_b   1.000
_cell.length_c   1.000
_cell.angle_alpha   90.00
_cell.angle_beta   90.00
_cell.angle_gamma   90.00
#
_symmetry.space_group_name_H-M   'P 1'
#
loop_
_entity.id
_entity.type
_entity.pdbx_description
1 polymer ?
#
loop_
_entity_poly.entity_id
_entity_poly.type
_entity_poly.pdbx_seq_one_letter_code
_entity_poly.pdbx_strand_id
1 'polypeptide(L)' 'MITQQMNNITKEELNKYRNDTAGSSAVVHFNNAGASLPPDVVINTIVDYLKEEATYGGYETEHKNIARIDP' A
#
# COMPACT_ATOMS: atom_id res chain seq x y z
N MET A 1 19.12 -3.04 -29.16
CA MET A 1 18.97 -2.54 -27.77
C MET A 1 17.80 -1.57 -27.77
N ILE A 2 16.68 -1.93 -27.14
CA ILE A 2 15.53 -1.02 -27.01
C ILE A 2 15.80 -0.13 -25.80
N THR A 3 16.05 1.15 -26.03
CA THR A 3 16.16 2.15 -24.98
C THR A 3 14.74 2.34 -24.40
N GLN A 4 14.46 1.79 -23.23
CA GLN A 4 13.24 2.14 -22.52
C GLN A 4 13.31 3.62 -22.15
N GLN A 5 12.31 4.38 -22.58
CA GLN A 5 12.15 5.79 -22.25
C GLN A 5 11.80 5.86 -20.75
N MET A 6 12.69 6.40 -19.93
CA MET A 6 12.42 6.61 -18.51
C MET A 6 11.36 7.70 -18.36
N ASN A 7 10.18 7.36 -17.86
CA ASN A 7 9.18 8.35 -17.47
C ASN A 7 9.68 9.09 -16.23
N ASN A 8 9.83 10.41 -16.34
CA ASN A 8 10.21 11.26 -15.21
C ASN A 8 8.99 11.53 -14.32
N ILE A 9 9.15 11.35 -13.01
CA ILE A 9 8.14 11.69 -11.99
C ILE A 9 8.15 13.21 -11.77
N THR A 10 6.98 13.87 -11.79
CA THR A 10 6.87 15.32 -11.50
C THR A 10 7.00 15.59 -9.99
N LYS A 11 7.18 16.87 -9.64
CA LYS A 11 7.20 17.27 -8.22
C LYS A 11 5.84 17.04 -7.54
N GLU A 12 4.74 17.28 -8.25
CA GLU A 12 3.41 17.01 -7.71
C GLU A 12 3.20 15.53 -7.43
N GLU A 13 3.59 14.66 -8.37
CA GLU A 13 3.49 13.20 -8.21
C GLU A 13 4.35 12.70 -7.05
N LEU A 14 5.59 13.18 -6.93
CA LEU A 14 6.46 12.83 -5.81
C LEU A 14 5.85 13.23 -4.46
N ASN A 15 5.30 14.45 -4.37
CA ASN A 15 4.64 14.92 -3.16
C ASN A 15 3.41 14.08 -2.84
N LYS A 16 2.62 13.69 -3.86
CA LYS A 16 1.50 12.77 -3.68
C LYS A 16 1.96 11.44 -3.09
N TYR A 17 2.98 10.79 -3.63
CA TYR A 17 3.46 9.51 -3.10
C TYR A 17 3.98 9.60 -1.66
N ARG A 18 4.62 10.71 -1.29
CA ARG A 18 5.04 10.97 0.09
C ARG A 18 3.85 11.18 1.02
N ASN A 19 2.86 11.95 0.60
CA ASN A 19 1.64 12.18 1.38
C ASN A 19 0.82 10.89 1.56
N ASP A 20 0.82 10.01 0.55
CA ASP A 20 0.17 8.69 0.61
C ASP A 20 0.98 7.67 1.44
N THR A 21 2.16 8.03 1.95
CA THR A 21 3.07 7.19 2.73
C THR A 21 3.52 7.93 3.99
N ALA A 22 2.69 7.93 5.04
CA ALA A 22 2.88 8.77 6.22
C ALA A 22 4.29 8.66 6.83
N GLY A 23 4.87 7.44 6.83
CA GLY A 23 6.22 7.18 7.34
C GLY A 23 7.32 8.03 6.68
N SER A 24 7.11 8.48 5.44
CA SER A 24 8.07 9.31 4.71
C SER A 24 8.23 10.72 5.30
N SER A 25 7.26 11.19 6.07
CA SER A 25 7.32 12.46 6.81
C SER A 25 8.00 12.34 8.17
N ALA A 26 8.08 11.12 8.72
CA ALA A 26 8.59 10.87 10.06
C ALA A 26 10.10 10.60 10.09
N VAL A 27 10.64 9.96 9.05
CA VAL A 27 12.05 9.52 9.00
C VAL A 27 12.66 9.67 7.61
N VAL A 28 13.97 9.91 7.57
CA VAL A 28 14.76 9.79 6.32
C VAL A 28 15.11 8.32 6.11
N HIS A 29 14.26 7.60 5.38
CA HIS A 29 14.38 6.14 5.23
C HIS A 29 15.28 5.74 4.05
N PHE A 30 16.56 5.49 4.33
CA PHE A 30 17.52 4.99 3.33
C PHE A 30 17.68 3.47 3.31
N ASN A 31 16.92 2.72 4.10
CA ASN A 31 16.94 1.25 4.13
C ASN A 31 15.82 0.60 3.29
N ASN A 32 15.46 1.19 2.13
CA ASN A 32 14.39 0.67 1.27
C ASN A 32 14.71 -0.73 0.70
N ALA A 33 15.99 -1.05 0.50
CA ALA A 33 16.40 -2.35 -0.04
C ALA A 33 16.09 -3.51 0.92
N GLY A 34 16.10 -3.26 2.24
CA GLY A 34 15.66 -4.24 3.23
C GLY A 34 14.14 -4.31 3.33
N ALA A 35 13.49 -3.16 3.43
CA ALA A 35 12.04 -3.03 3.37
C ALA A 35 11.64 -1.58 3.09
N SER A 36 10.74 -1.37 2.13
CA SER A 36 10.14 -0.07 1.86
C SER A 36 9.12 0.30 2.93
N LEU A 37 8.87 1.61 3.09
CA LEU A 37 7.72 2.08 3.86
C LEU A 37 6.42 1.76 3.10
N PRO A 38 5.42 1.15 3.74
CA PRO A 38 4.18 0.83 3.08
C PRO A 38 3.31 2.09 2.93
N PRO A 39 2.69 2.33 1.76
CA PRO A 39 1.66 3.35 1.61
C PRO A 39 0.48 3.11 2.56
N ASP A 40 -0.18 4.18 2.98
CA ASP A 40 -1.23 4.14 3.99
C ASP A 40 -2.40 3.25 3.56
N VAL A 41 -2.74 3.24 2.26
CA VAL A 41 -3.80 2.38 1.71
C VAL A 41 -3.52 0.89 1.95
N VAL A 42 -2.26 0.46 1.91
CA VAL A 42 -1.88 -0.95 2.12
C VAL A 42 -2.09 -1.32 3.58
N ILE A 43 -1.57 -0.50 4.51
CA ILE A 43 -1.73 -0.74 5.95
C ILE A 43 -3.20 -0.70 6.35
N ASN A 44 -3.93 0.32 5.92
CA ASN A 44 -5.34 0.49 6.27
C ASN A 44 -6.18 -0.68 5.78
N THR A 45 -5.97 -1.13 4.53
CA THR A 45 -6.71 -2.28 3.98
C THR A 45 -6.50 -3.55 4.82
N ILE A 46 -5.26 -3.84 5.21
CA ILE A 46 -4.95 -5.02 6.04
C ILE A 46 -5.60 -4.89 7.42
N VAL A 47 -5.40 -3.75 8.08
CA VAL A 47 -5.93 -3.50 9.43
C VAL A 47 -7.46 -3.57 9.45
N ASP A 48 -8.12 -3.00 8.45
CA ASP A 48 -9.58 -2.99 8.38
C ASP A 48 -10.12 -4.41 8.11
N TYR A 49 -9.47 -5.18 7.24
CA TYR A 49 -9.83 -6.59 7.03
C TYR A 49 -9.68 -7.40 8.33
N LEU A 50 -8.56 -7.26 9.04
CA LEU A 50 -8.34 -7.96 10.32
C LEU A 50 -9.35 -7.56 11.40
N LYS A 51 -9.79 -6.29 11.43
CA LYS A 51 -10.86 -5.85 12.34
C LYS A 51 -12.20 -6.50 12.00
N GLU A 52 -12.51 -6.65 10.72
CA GLU A 52 -13.71 -7.37 10.28
C GLU A 52 -13.65 -8.84 10.67
N GLU A 53 -12.52 -9.52 10.43
CA GLU A 53 -12.32 -10.91 10.85
C GLU A 53 -12.49 -11.09 12.36
N ALA A 54 -11.94 -10.17 13.16
CA ALA A 54 -12.08 -10.18 14.61
C ALA A 54 -13.53 -9.97 15.08
N THR A 55 -14.37 -9.34 14.25
CA THR A 55 -15.78 -9.06 14.56
C THR A 55 -16.73 -10.16 14.09
N TYR A 56 -16.51 -10.68 12.87
CA TYR A 56 -17.48 -11.53 12.17
C TYR A 56 -16.98 -12.95 11.91
N GLY A 57 -15.68 -13.21 12.07
CA GLY A 57 -15.04 -14.47 11.70
C GLY A 57 -14.35 -14.40 10.33
N GLY A 58 -13.32 -15.24 10.17
CA GLY A 58 -12.48 -15.26 8.97
C GLY A 58 -13.22 -15.73 7.72
N TYR A 59 -14.05 -16.76 7.83
CA TYR A 59 -14.81 -17.29 6.69
C TYR A 59 -15.91 -16.33 6.24
N GLU A 60 -16.59 -15.68 7.18
CA GLU A 60 -17.63 -14.69 6.89
C GLU A 60 -17.04 -13.46 6.18
N THR A 61 -15.86 -13.02 6.62
CA THR A 61 -15.14 -11.89 6.04
C THR A 61 -14.56 -12.23 4.67
N GLU A 62 -14.03 -13.44 4.49
CA GLU A 62 -13.56 -13.95 3.20
C GLU A 62 -14.71 -14.04 2.19
N HIS A 63 -15.82 -14.69 2.56
CA HIS A 63 -17.00 -14.81 1.70
C HIS A 63 -17.58 -13.45 1.30
N LYS A 64 -17.60 -12.46 2.22
CA LYS A 64 -18.00 -11.07 1.91
C LYS A 64 -17.10 -10.43 0.84
N ASN A 65 -15.81 -10.77 0.82
CA ASN A 65 -14.81 -10.17 -0.07
C ASN A 65 -14.46 -11.05 -1.29
N ILE A 66 -15.16 -12.16 -1.51
CA ILE A 66 -14.80 -13.16 -2.54
C ILE A 66 -14.65 -12.55 -3.94
N ALA A 67 -15.54 -11.61 -4.31
CA ALA A 67 -15.49 -10.90 -5.60
C ALA A 67 -14.25 -10.00 -5.80
N ARG A 68 -13.51 -9.70 -4.73
CA ARG A 68 -12.23 -8.97 -4.78
C ARG A 68 -11.03 -9.91 -4.74
N ILE A 69 -11.19 -11.12 -4.23
CA ILE A 69 -10.10 -12.07 -3.97
C ILE A 69 -9.93 -13.05 -5.14
N ASP A 70 -11.03 -13.45 -5.79
CA ASP A 70 -11.02 -14.39 -6.92
C ASP A 70 -11.21 -13.63 -8.26
N PRO A 71 -10.19 -13.57 -9.13
CA PRO A 71 -10.21 -12.80 -10.39
C PRO A 71 -11.00 -13.44 -11.54
#